data_AF-A0A356U0B9-F1
#
_entry.id   AF-A0A356U0B9-F1
#
_cell.length_a   1.000
_cell.length_b   1.000
_cell.length_c   1.000
_cell.angle_alpha   90.00
_cell.angle_beta   90.00
_cell.angle_gamma   90.00
#
_symmetry.space_group_name_H-M   'P 1'
#
loop_
_entity.id
_entity.type
_entity.pdbx_description
1 polymer ?
#
loop_
_entity_poly.entity_id
_entity_poly.type
_entity_poly.pdbx_seq_one_letter_code
_entity_poly.pdbx_strand_id
1 'polypeptide(L)'
;EEMLEMASLGAKVLQTRSVEMAYVHNVPLCVRSSFTPEVPGTIICPEEELMEQEVVTGVAYSRNEAQVTLRGVKDQPGVAAH
;
A
#
# COMPACT_ATOMS: atom_id res chain seq x y z
N GLU A 1 7.57 -3.50 2.22
CA GLU A 1 6.24 -3.05 2.73
C GLU A 1 5.60 -1.94 1.87
N GLU A 2 6.41 -1.24 1.06
CA GLU A 2 6.03 -0.10 0.20
C GLU A 2 4.73 -0.27 -0.62
N MET A 3 4.56 -1.40 -1.33
CA MET A 3 3.37 -1.59 -2.18
C MET A 3 2.08 -1.70 -1.35
N LEU A 4 2.16 -2.19 -0.11
CA LEU A 4 1.02 -2.33 0.78
C LEU A 4 0.54 -0.95 1.25
N GLU A 5 1.49 -0.03 1.53
CA GLU A 5 1.21 1.37 1.82
C GLU A 5 0.61 2.08 0.60
N MET A 6 1.22 1.96 -0.57
CA MET A 6 0.70 2.59 -1.79
C MET A 6 -0.73 2.12 -2.12
N ALA A 7 -1.00 0.81 -2.02
CA ALA A 7 -2.34 0.26 -2.24
C ALA A 7 -3.35 0.81 -1.22
N SER A 8 -2.96 0.98 0.04
CA SER A 8 -3.83 1.56 1.08
C SER A 8 -4.11 3.05 0.86
N LEU A 9 -3.16 3.81 0.32
CA LEU A 9 -3.24 5.25 0.08
C LEU A 9 -3.90 5.63 -1.25
N GLY A 10 -4.51 4.66 -1.94
CA GLY A 10 -5.33 4.89 -3.13
C GLY A 10 -4.65 4.61 -4.46
N ALA A 11 -3.49 3.94 -4.49
CA ALA A 11 -2.97 3.38 -5.74
C ALA A 11 -3.94 2.30 -6.27
N LYS A 12 -4.66 2.62 -7.35
CA LYS A 12 -5.77 1.79 -7.90
C LYS A 12 -5.30 0.58 -8.73
N VAL A 13 -4.16 0.01 -8.39
CA VAL A 13 -3.51 -1.05 -9.18
C VAL A 13 -3.67 -2.42 -8.51
N LEU A 14 -3.51 -2.48 -7.18
CA LEU A 14 -3.62 -3.71 -6.40
C LEU A 14 -4.56 -3.52 -5.22
N GLN A 15 -5.26 -4.59 -4.87
CA GLN A 15 -6.13 -4.62 -3.68
C GLN A 15 -5.29 -4.98 -2.46
N THR A 16 -5.39 -4.18 -1.39
CA THR A 16 -4.53 -4.29 -0.19
C THR A 16 -4.49 -5.70 0.39
N ARG A 17 -5.65 -6.36 0.52
CA ARG A 17 -5.72 -7.72 1.09
C ARG A 17 -4.99 -8.77 0.25
N SER A 18 -4.98 -8.60 -1.08
CA SER A 18 -4.28 -9.50 -1.99
C SER A 18 -2.76 -9.34 -1.86
N VAL A 19 -2.27 -8.11 -1.69
CA VAL A 19 -0.84 -7.82 -1.45
C VAL A 19 -0.40 -8.37 -0.08
N GLU A 20 -1.22 -8.17 0.95
CA GLU A 20 -0.97 -8.71 2.29
C GLU A 20 -0.84 -10.24 2.28
N MET A 21 -1.73 -10.93 1.55
CA MET A 21 -1.68 -12.38 1.44
C MET A 21 -0.42 -12.88 0.71
N ALA A 22 -0.03 -12.19 -0.36
CA ALA A 22 1.21 -12.48 -1.07
C ALA A 22 2.45 -12.27 -0.18
N TYR A 23 2.45 -11.21 0.63
CA TYR A 23 3.51 -10.94 1.61
C TYR A 23 3.59 -12.03 2.68
N VAL A 24 2.47 -12.39 3.33
CA VAL A 24 2.42 -13.41 4.38
C VAL A 24 2.87 -14.79 3.88
N HIS A 25 2.56 -15.13 2.63
CA HIS A 25 2.94 -16.41 2.03
C HIS A 25 4.24 -16.36 1.22
N ASN A 26 4.93 -15.22 1.24
CA ASN A 26 6.17 -14.99 0.51
C ASN A 26 6.07 -15.35 -0.99
N VAL A 27 4.96 -14.94 -1.62
CA VAL A 27 4.67 -15.17 -3.04
C VAL A 27 4.97 -13.86 -3.80
N PRO A 28 5.94 -13.86 -4.75
CA PRO A 28 6.23 -12.68 -5.54
C PRO A 28 5.07 -12.36 -6.49
N LEU A 29 4.75 -11.08 -6.63
CA LEU A 29 3.70 -10.60 -7.54
C LEU A 29 4.31 -9.84 -8.72
N CYS A 30 3.68 -9.93 -9.88
CA CYS A 30 4.05 -9.15 -11.06
C CYS A 30 2.84 -8.43 -11.63
N VAL A 31 2.91 -7.10 -11.64
CA VAL A 31 1.88 -6.24 -12.24
C VAL A 31 2.24 -6.01 -13.69
N ARG A 32 1.35 -6.41 -14.60
CA ARG A 32 1.56 -6.32 -16.06
C ARG A 32 0.37 -5.66 -16.74
N SER A 33 0.66 -5.01 -17.86
CA SER A 33 -0.37 -4.50 -18.76
C SER A 33 -0.85 -5.59 -19.70
N SER A 34 -2.17 -5.76 -19.84
CA SER A 34 -2.76 -6.66 -20.83
C SER A 34 -2.60 -6.17 -22.27
N PHE A 35 -2.33 -4.89 -22.47
CA PHE A 35 -2.18 -4.28 -23.79
C PHE A 35 -0.76 -4.42 -24.36
N THR A 36 0.24 -4.67 -23.51
CA THR A 36 1.66 -4.79 -23.90
C THR A 36 2.31 -5.98 -23.17
N PRO A 37 1.96 -7.22 -23.56
CA PRO A 37 2.35 -8.44 -22.87
C PRO A 37 3.85 -8.78 -22.98
N GLU A 38 4.59 -8.11 -23.85
CA GLU A 38 6.05 -8.19 -23.97
C GLU A 38 6.78 -7.36 -22.90
N VAL A 39 6.11 -6.38 -22.29
CA VAL A 39 6.72 -5.53 -21.25
C VAL A 39 6.76 -6.29 -19.92
N PRO A 40 7.91 -6.30 -19.20
CA PRO A 40 8.07 -7.06 -17.96
C PRO A 40 7.13 -6.61 -16.84
N GLY A 41 6.82 -5.31 -16.75
CA GLY A 41 5.96 -4.76 -15.72
C GLY A 41 6.70 -4.49 -14.40
N THR A 42 5.98 -4.47 -13.28
CA THR A 42 6.55 -4.21 -11.94
C THR A 42 6.53 -5.49 -11.11
N ILE A 43 7.70 -5.89 -10.62
CA ILE A 43 7.86 -7.02 -9.70
C ILE A 43 7.78 -6.51 -8.27
N ILE A 44 6.95 -7.15 -7.46
CA ILE A 44 6.82 -6.87 -6.03
C ILE A 44 7.47 -8.04 -5.30
N CYS A 45 8.56 -7.72 -4.60
CA CYS A 45 9.42 -8.64 -3.88
C CYS A 45 9.77 -8.09 -2.49
N PRO A 46 10.33 -8.92 -1.60
CA PRO A 46 10.86 -8.47 -0.30
C PRO A 46 11.96 -7.42 -0.48
N GLU A 47 12.05 -6.49 0.47
CA GLU A 47 13.06 -5.42 0.43
C GLU A 47 14.49 -5.94 0.50
N GLU A 48 14.73 -7.10 1.12
CA GLU A 48 16.08 -7.68 1.19
C GLU A 48 16.63 -8.11 -0.19
N GLU A 49 15.76 -8.25 -1.20
CA GLU A 49 16.14 -8.58 -2.58
C GLU A 49 16.51 -7.32 -3.40
N LEU A 50 16.23 -6.12 -2.89
CA LEU A 50 16.54 -4.85 -3.55
C LEU A 50 17.94 -4.37 -3.15
N MET A 51 18.84 -4.23 -4.14
CA MET A 51 20.22 -3.76 -3.90
C MET A 51 20.33 -2.25 -3.72
N GLU A 52 19.40 -1.49 -4.30
CA GLU A 52 19.40 -0.02 -4.30
C GLU A 52 18.16 0.50 -3.57
N GLN A 53 18.38 1.44 -2.65
CA GLN A 53 17.32 2.04 -1.85
C GLN A 53 17.07 3.47 -2.34
N GLU A 54 16.07 3.63 -3.20
CA GLU A 54 15.63 4.94 -3.67
C GLU A 54 14.91 5.70 -2.56
N VAL A 55 15.15 7.01 -2.46
CA VAL A 55 14.53 7.86 -1.41
C VAL A 55 13.02 8.03 -1.64
N VAL A 56 12.56 7.87 -2.89
CA VAL A 56 11.15 8.00 -3.27
C VAL A 56 10.78 6.90 -4.26
N THR A 57 9.83 6.05 -3.89
CA THR A 57 9.39 4.89 -4.70
C THR A 57 8.05 5.09 -5.40
N GLY A 58 7.27 6.10 -5.00
CA GLY A 58 6.02 6.44 -5.67
C GLY A 58 5.25 7.59 -5.02
N VAL A 59 4.19 8.04 -5.70
CA VAL A 59 3.24 9.03 -5.18
C VAL A 59 1.83 8.45 -5.31
N ALA A 60 1.17 8.20 -4.18
CA ALA A 60 -0.23 7.81 -4.12
C ALA A 60 -1.12 9.03 -3.86
N TYR A 61 -2.32 9.05 -4.42
CA TYR A 61 -3.24 10.18 -4.28
C TYR A 61 -4.70 9.72 -4.26
N SER A 62 -5.44 10.22 -3.27
CA SER A 62 -6.85 9.94 -3.03
C SER A 62 -7.66 11.25 -3.00
N ARG A 63 -8.77 11.28 -3.74
CA ARG A 63 -9.71 12.44 -3.77
C ARG A 63 -10.95 12.26 -2.91
N ASN A 64 -11.20 11.04 -2.45
CA ASN A 64 -12.45 10.66 -1.80
C ASN A 64 -12.27 10.56 -0.28
N GLU A 65 -11.64 11.56 0.31
CA GLU A 65 -11.40 11.64 1.75
C GLU A 65 -12.12 12.85 2.33
N ALA A 66 -12.70 12.66 3.51
CA ALA A 66 -13.31 13.72 4.29
C ALA A 66 -12.69 13.72 5.69
N GLN A 67 -12.27 14.90 6.16
CA GLN A 67 -11.68 15.05 7.48
C GLN A 67 -12.79 15.33 8.52
N VAL A 68 -12.80 14.53 9.59
CA VAL A 68 -13.66 14.75 10.77
C VAL A 68 -12.76 14.97 11.98
N THR A 69 -13.03 16.01 12.79
CA THR A 69 -12.25 16.32 13.99
C THR A 69 -13.17 16.39 15.20
N LEU A 70 -12.87 15.60 16.23
CA LEU A 70 -13.53 15.66 17.54
C LEU A 70 -12.70 16.54 18.48
N ARG A 71 -13.32 17.56 19.09
CA ARG A 71 -12.66 18.48 20.02
C ARG A 71 -13.30 18.38 21.40
N GLY A 72 -12.50 18.64 22.45
CA GLY A 72 -12.99 18.67 23.83
C GLY A 72 -13.37 17.30 24.39
N VAL A 73 -12.80 16.23 23.84
CA VAL A 73 -13.03 14.88 24.33
C VAL A 73 -12.27 14.67 25.64
N LYS A 74 -12.87 13.95 26.61
CA LYS A 74 -12.24 13.68 27.91
C LYS A 74 -11.08 12.70 27.73
N ASP A 75 -9.93 13.00 28.31
CA ASP A 75 -8.78 12.10 28.26
C ASP A 75 -8.90 10.99 29.32
N GLN A 76 -9.65 9.94 28.99
CA GLN A 76 -9.84 8.78 29.84
C GLN A 76 -9.97 7.50 28.98
N PRO A 77 -9.57 6.32 29.49
CA PRO A 77 -9.75 5.04 28.79
C PRO A 77 -11.22 4.82 28.40
N GLY A 78 -11.47 4.21 27.25
CA GLY A 78 -12.83 4.02 26.70
C GLY A 78 -13.31 5.13 25.77
N VAL A 79 -12.59 6.26 25.67
CA VAL A 79 -13.01 7.41 24.85
C VAL A 79 -12.60 7.27 23.38
N ALA A 80 -11.39 6.77 23.11
CA ALA A 80 -10.91 6.52 21.74
C ALA A 80 -11.00 5.02 21.36
N ALA A 81 -10.79 4.14 22.32
CA ALA A 81 -10.86 2.70 22.17
C ALA A 81 -11.32 2.08 23.49
N HIS A 82 -12.01 0.95 23.38
CA HIS A 82 -12.65 0.25 24.48
C HIS A 82 -11.67 -0.56 25.34
#